data_AF-A0A7W8XMV2-F1
#
_entry.id   AF-A0A7W8XMV2-F1
#
_cell.length_a   1.000
_cell.length_b   1.000
_cell.length_c   1.000
_cell.angle_alpha   90.00
_cell.angle_beta   90.00
_cell.angle_gamma   90.00
#
_symmetry.space_group_name_H-M   'P 1'
#
loop_
_entity.id
_entity.type
_entity.pdbx_description
1 polymer ?
#
loop_
_entity_poly.entity_id
_entity_poly.type
_entity_poly.pdbx_seq_one_letter_code
_entity_poly.pdbx_strand_id
1 'polypeptide(L)'
;MADVEARLAIRDYGPMVLFGLVTVGGMIFIWTSKLLGWPLPIVTGVPLLLMAVYFVISVAFAGFRLHNEQAGDNLYYMGFLFTLSSLGVSLYLFAGETSIETIVRNFGIAVTSTIAGVTLRILFNQMRRDPIDIERSVRHELAEMTRRVRSELDSSSREFSHYRRVSNQMLSEGFEEIGRQAERSGEEIQKILEVLAKQAVTPINEAAAQLTETTSQLSDIIGKFGTAVETVGKKLEEIRSPEDVVRAELAPAIAAIKEMAEAQLQPLKNIEQTLSRMADLPGRSFPPELKPIDPHVAPMGDETLSGAITAVTANENEPPRRKRRWHLW
;
A
#
# COMPACT_ATOMS: atom_id res chain seq x y z
N MET A 1 -46.17 -25.44 -26.90
CA MET A 1 -45.80 -24.18 -27.57
C MET A 1 -46.98 -23.20 -27.61
N ALA A 2 -48.19 -23.62 -28.02
CA ALA A 2 -49.40 -22.79 -27.99
C ALA A 2 -49.75 -22.16 -26.61
N ASP A 3 -49.57 -22.89 -25.50
CA ASP A 3 -49.82 -22.35 -24.16
C ASP A 3 -48.83 -21.26 -23.71
N VAL A 4 -47.62 -21.27 -24.25
CA VAL A 4 -46.59 -20.26 -23.91
C VAL A 4 -46.84 -18.99 -24.71
N GLU A 5 -47.18 -19.11 -25.99
CA GLU A 5 -47.58 -17.98 -26.84
C GLU A 5 -48.87 -17.32 -26.36
N ALA A 6 -49.87 -18.11 -25.93
CA ALA A 6 -51.10 -17.58 -25.33
C ALA A 6 -50.82 -16.79 -24.03
N ARG A 7 -49.94 -17.30 -23.17
CA ARG A 7 -49.54 -16.59 -21.93
C ARG A 7 -48.76 -15.31 -22.20
N LEU A 8 -47.94 -15.28 -23.26
CA LEU A 8 -47.22 -14.08 -23.70
C LEU A 8 -48.18 -13.04 -24.28
N ALA A 9 -49.11 -13.45 -25.15
CA ALA A 9 -50.12 -12.56 -25.72
C ALA A 9 -51.07 -11.97 -24.67
N ILE A 10 -51.48 -12.77 -23.67
CA ILE A 10 -52.30 -12.30 -22.54
C ILE A 10 -51.52 -11.27 -21.70
N ARG A 11 -50.21 -11.45 -21.54
CA ARG A 11 -49.37 -10.50 -20.81
C ARG A 11 -49.23 -9.17 -21.55
N ASP A 12 -49.07 -9.23 -22.87
CA ASP A 12 -48.76 -8.05 -23.68
C ASP A 12 -50.03 -7.26 -24.06
N TYR A 13 -51.16 -7.93 -24.36
CA TYR A 13 -52.43 -7.29 -24.74
C TYR A 13 -53.47 -7.25 -23.62
N GLY A 14 -53.35 -8.10 -22.59
CA GLY A 14 -54.29 -8.16 -21.47
C GLY A 14 -54.54 -6.80 -20.78
N PRO A 15 -53.51 -5.99 -20.49
CA PRO A 15 -53.68 -4.64 -19.98
C PRO A 15 -54.60 -3.74 -20.81
N MET A 16 -54.41 -3.76 -22.13
CA MET A 16 -55.16 -2.90 -23.07
C MET A 16 -56.61 -3.36 -23.18
N VAL A 17 -56.83 -4.68 -23.24
CA VAL A 17 -58.16 -5.28 -23.25
C VAL A 17 -58.90 -5.01 -21.95
N LEU A 18 -58.24 -5.13 -20.80
CA LEU A 18 -58.81 -4.82 -19.49
C LEU A 18 -59.26 -3.36 -19.41
N PHE A 19 -58.39 -2.43 -19.81
CA PHE A 19 -58.72 -1.00 -19.87
C PHE A 19 -59.94 -0.74 -20.77
N GLY A 20 -59.94 -1.29 -21.99
CA GLY A 20 -61.04 -1.13 -22.94
C GLY A 20 -62.36 -1.66 -22.39
N LEU A 21 -62.36 -2.88 -21.84
CA LEU A 21 -63.56 -3.51 -21.27
C LEU A 21 -64.11 -2.74 -20.07
N VAL A 22 -63.25 -2.32 -19.12
CA VAL A 22 -63.68 -1.56 -17.94
C VAL A 22 -64.22 -0.18 -18.34
N THR A 23 -63.57 0.49 -19.31
CA THR A 23 -64.00 1.81 -19.79
C THR A 23 -65.33 1.72 -20.54
N VAL A 24 -65.44 0.84 -21.53
CA VAL A 24 -66.69 0.70 -22.30
C VAL A 24 -67.82 0.19 -21.41
N GLY A 25 -67.55 -0.79 -20.53
CA GLY A 25 -68.51 -1.27 -19.55
C GLY A 25 -69.00 -0.17 -18.60
N GLY A 26 -68.10 0.66 -18.10
CA GLY A 26 -68.44 1.82 -17.27
C GLY A 26 -69.29 2.86 -18.00
N MET A 27 -69.00 3.15 -19.26
CA MET A 27 -69.81 4.06 -20.09
C MET A 27 -71.21 3.51 -20.34
N ILE A 28 -71.34 2.22 -20.68
CA ILE A 28 -72.64 1.55 -20.87
C ILE A 28 -73.44 1.54 -19.56
N PHE A 29 -72.79 1.28 -18.42
CA PHE A 29 -73.42 1.35 -17.12
C PHE A 29 -73.95 2.76 -16.81
N ILE A 30 -73.14 3.81 -17.01
CA ILE A 30 -73.56 5.20 -16.80
C ILE A 30 -74.76 5.54 -17.68
N TRP A 31 -74.72 5.11 -18.94
CA TRP A 31 -75.81 5.39 -19.88
C TRP A 31 -77.11 4.70 -19.47
N THR A 32 -77.08 3.39 -19.25
CA THR A 32 -78.26 2.60 -18.86
C THR A 32 -78.82 3.03 -17.51
N SER A 33 -77.97 3.24 -16.50
CA SER A 33 -78.37 3.66 -15.16
C SER A 33 -79.09 5.01 -15.14
N LYS A 34 -78.62 5.98 -15.93
CA LYS A 34 -79.29 7.29 -16.05
C LYS A 34 -80.61 7.24 -16.82
N LEU A 35 -80.69 6.46 -17.91
CA LEU A 35 -81.95 6.28 -18.63
C LEU A 35 -83.03 5.61 -17.77
N LEU A 36 -82.62 4.70 -16.88
CA LEU A 36 -83.50 4.02 -15.93
C LEU A 36 -83.80 4.84 -14.65
N GLY A 37 -83.28 6.07 -14.55
CA GLY A 37 -83.56 6.97 -13.43
C GLY A 37 -82.93 6.56 -12.09
N TRP A 38 -81.80 5.86 -12.11
CA TRP A 38 -81.13 5.41 -10.89
C TRP A 38 -80.59 6.59 -10.06
N PRO A 39 -80.47 6.44 -8.73
CA PRO A 39 -80.01 7.51 -7.86
C PRO A 39 -78.54 7.87 -8.16
N LEU A 40 -78.25 9.18 -8.19
CA LEU A 40 -76.95 9.75 -8.54
C LEU A 40 -75.75 9.14 -7.80
N PRO A 41 -75.81 8.83 -6.48
CA PRO A 41 -74.69 8.20 -5.79
C PRO A 41 -74.28 6.85 -6.37
N ILE A 42 -75.22 6.07 -6.91
CA ILE A 42 -74.93 4.77 -7.55
C ILE A 42 -74.31 4.99 -8.92
N VAL A 43 -74.89 5.92 -9.70
CA VAL A 43 -74.43 6.27 -11.06
C VAL A 43 -72.98 6.72 -11.07
N THR A 44 -72.51 7.38 -10.00
CA THR A 44 -71.11 7.85 -9.89
C THR A 44 -70.23 6.96 -9.02
N GLY A 45 -70.79 6.33 -7.99
CA GLY A 45 -70.04 5.43 -7.11
C GLY A 45 -69.52 4.18 -7.82
N VAL A 46 -70.31 3.60 -8.73
CA VAL A 46 -69.87 2.41 -9.48
C VAL A 46 -68.71 2.72 -10.43
N PRO A 47 -68.71 3.79 -11.25
CA PRO A 47 -67.54 4.20 -12.02
C PRO A 47 -66.29 4.47 -11.18
N LEU A 48 -66.44 5.14 -10.02
CA LEU A 48 -65.33 5.35 -9.08
C LEU A 48 -64.78 4.02 -8.55
N LEU A 49 -65.66 3.07 -8.22
CA LEU A 49 -65.27 1.73 -7.79
C LEU A 49 -64.56 0.97 -8.91
N LEU A 50 -65.03 1.06 -10.15
CA LEU A 50 -64.37 0.46 -11.31
C LEU A 50 -62.96 1.02 -11.52
N MET A 51 -62.78 2.33 -11.37
CA MET A 51 -61.46 2.96 -11.42
C MET A 51 -60.55 2.48 -10.27
N ALA A 52 -61.09 2.36 -9.05
CA ALA A 52 -60.34 1.85 -7.90
C ALA A 52 -59.96 0.37 -8.07
N VAL A 53 -60.86 -0.45 -8.60
CA VAL A 53 -60.59 -1.87 -8.90
C VAL A 53 -59.53 -1.98 -9.99
N TYR A 54 -59.63 -1.20 -11.08
CA TYR A 54 -58.62 -1.14 -12.11
C TYR A 54 -57.24 -0.73 -11.54
N PHE A 55 -57.22 0.27 -10.65
CA PHE A 55 -56.01 0.69 -9.95
C PHE A 55 -55.39 -0.46 -9.14
N VAL A 56 -56.17 -1.13 -8.29
CA VAL A 56 -55.68 -2.23 -7.46
C VAL A 56 -55.17 -3.38 -8.32
N ILE A 57 -55.88 -3.74 -9.40
CA ILE A 57 -55.45 -4.79 -10.32
C ILE A 57 -54.11 -4.42 -10.99
N SER A 58 -53.99 -3.17 -11.43
CA SER A 58 -52.77 -2.67 -12.10
C SER A 58 -51.55 -2.62 -11.17
N VAL A 59 -51.75 -2.41 -9.86
CA VAL A 59 -50.66 -2.40 -8.87
C VAL A 59 -50.34 -3.79 -8.31
N ALA A 60 -51.36 -4.60 -8.00
CA ALA A 60 -51.19 -5.85 -7.25
C ALA A 60 -50.76 -7.04 -8.13
N PHE A 61 -51.13 -7.06 -9.41
CA PHE A 61 -50.81 -8.18 -10.29
C PHE A 61 -49.51 -7.92 -11.05
N ALA A 62 -48.41 -8.52 -10.58
CA ALA A 62 -47.08 -8.41 -11.18
C ALA A 62 -46.97 -8.92 -12.64
N GLY A 63 -47.99 -9.61 -13.16
CA GLY A 63 -48.11 -10.02 -14.57
C GLY A 63 -48.68 -8.95 -15.49
N PHE A 64 -49.38 -7.94 -14.95
CA PHE A 64 -49.89 -6.77 -15.67
C PHE A 64 -49.03 -5.56 -15.35
N ARG A 65 -47.70 -5.69 -15.42
CA ARG A 65 -46.78 -4.55 -15.35
C ARG A 65 -46.97 -3.70 -16.61
N LEU A 66 -48.09 -2.96 -16.68
CA LEU A 66 -48.14 -1.76 -17.49
C LEU A 66 -46.96 -0.90 -17.07
N HIS A 67 -46.35 -0.22 -18.03
CA HIS A 67 -45.49 0.90 -17.69
C HIS A 67 -46.31 1.79 -16.74
N ASN A 68 -45.84 2.04 -15.51
CA ASN A 68 -46.65 2.70 -14.47
C ASN A 68 -47.26 4.03 -14.95
N GLU A 69 -46.63 4.67 -15.94
CA GLU A 69 -47.10 5.84 -16.68
C GLU A 69 -48.41 5.59 -17.45
N GLN A 70 -48.50 4.47 -18.17
CA GLN A 70 -49.68 4.09 -18.95
C GLN A 70 -50.90 3.77 -18.06
N ALA A 71 -50.69 3.15 -16.90
CA ALA A 71 -51.79 2.87 -15.97
C ALA A 71 -52.38 4.16 -15.38
N GLY A 72 -51.53 5.14 -15.05
CA GLY A 72 -51.96 6.46 -14.61
C GLY A 72 -52.69 7.24 -15.71
N ASP A 73 -52.21 7.19 -16.94
CA ASP A 73 -52.88 7.79 -18.10
C ASP A 73 -54.22 7.13 -18.40
N ASN A 74 -54.31 5.80 -18.34
CA ASN A 74 -55.56 5.05 -18.50
C ASN A 74 -56.62 5.49 -17.46
N LEU A 75 -56.23 5.64 -16.19
CA LEU A 75 -57.13 6.12 -15.14
C LEU A 75 -57.63 7.55 -15.36
N TYR A 76 -56.75 8.41 -15.87
CA TYR A 76 -57.12 9.75 -16.27
C TYR A 76 -58.14 9.75 -17.41
N TYR A 77 -57.90 8.97 -18.47
CA TYR A 77 -58.84 8.84 -19.58
C TYR A 77 -60.16 8.21 -19.16
N MET A 78 -60.15 7.21 -18.27
CA MET A 78 -61.38 6.63 -17.70
C MET A 78 -62.22 7.68 -16.97
N GLY A 79 -61.62 8.44 -16.04
CA GLY A 79 -62.33 9.49 -15.29
C GLY A 79 -62.91 10.57 -16.21
N PHE A 80 -62.14 10.97 -17.21
CA PHE A 80 -62.57 11.93 -18.23
C PHE A 80 -63.75 11.40 -19.07
N LEU A 81 -63.63 10.19 -19.61
CA LEU A 81 -64.68 9.57 -20.44
C LEU A 81 -65.96 9.32 -19.66
N PHE A 82 -65.87 8.84 -18.41
CA PHE A 82 -67.04 8.65 -17.54
C PHE A 82 -67.77 9.96 -17.27
N THR A 83 -67.02 11.04 -17.05
CA THR A 83 -67.60 12.37 -16.85
C THR A 83 -68.30 12.86 -18.11
N LEU A 84 -67.67 12.72 -19.29
CA LEU A 84 -68.27 13.11 -20.56
C LEU A 84 -69.50 12.28 -20.90
N SER A 85 -69.48 10.96 -20.71
CA SER A 85 -70.66 10.11 -20.90
C SER A 85 -71.79 10.49 -19.95
N SER A 86 -71.46 10.74 -18.68
CA SER A 86 -72.42 11.17 -17.68
C SER A 86 -73.06 12.51 -18.06
N LEU A 87 -72.28 13.48 -18.51
CA LEU A 87 -72.78 14.78 -18.97
C LEU A 87 -73.61 14.64 -20.26
N GLY A 88 -73.15 13.86 -21.23
CA GLY A 88 -73.85 13.63 -22.50
C GLY A 88 -75.26 13.09 -22.29
N VAL A 89 -75.42 12.11 -21.38
CA VAL A 89 -76.74 11.56 -21.06
C VAL A 89 -77.59 12.53 -20.27
N SER A 90 -77.01 13.32 -19.35
CA SER A 90 -77.75 14.39 -18.65
C SER A 90 -78.31 15.43 -19.62
N LEU A 91 -77.53 15.81 -20.64
CA LEU A 91 -77.96 16.78 -21.67
C LEU A 91 -79.01 16.18 -22.61
N TYR A 92 -78.88 14.90 -22.94
CA TYR A 92 -79.88 14.19 -23.74
C TYR A 92 -81.24 14.13 -23.03
N LEU A 93 -81.25 13.77 -21.74
CA LEU A 93 -82.47 13.70 -20.94
C LEU A 93 -83.09 15.08 -20.67
N PHE A 94 -82.28 16.13 -20.60
CA PHE A 94 -82.75 17.51 -20.43
C PHE A 94 -83.68 17.98 -21.57
N ALA A 95 -83.49 17.47 -22.78
CA ALA A 95 -84.37 17.79 -23.91
C ALA A 95 -85.82 17.28 -23.72
N GLY A 96 -86.06 16.40 -22.74
CA GLY A 96 -87.36 15.82 -22.43
C GLY A 96 -88.18 16.61 -21.43
N GLU A 97 -87.69 16.85 -20.20
CA GLU A 97 -88.52 17.44 -19.11
C GLU A 97 -87.74 17.85 -17.82
N THR A 98 -86.41 18.02 -17.86
CA THR A 98 -85.59 18.15 -16.64
C THR A 98 -85.27 19.61 -16.27
N SER A 99 -85.19 19.93 -14.97
CA SER A 99 -84.78 21.27 -14.50
C SER A 99 -83.27 21.51 -14.63
N ILE A 100 -82.86 22.76 -14.85
CA ILE A 100 -81.44 23.19 -14.93
C ILE A 100 -80.66 22.77 -13.66
N GLU A 101 -81.30 22.90 -12.49
CA GLU A 101 -80.72 22.50 -11.21
C GLU A 101 -80.33 21.01 -11.17
N THR A 102 -81.13 20.14 -11.80
CA THR A 102 -80.85 18.71 -11.89
C THR A 102 -79.62 18.43 -12.76
N ILE A 103 -79.43 19.20 -13.84
CA ILE A 103 -78.22 19.10 -14.68
C ILE A 103 -77.00 19.51 -13.88
N VAL A 104 -77.05 20.66 -13.18
CA VAL A 104 -75.91 21.17 -12.41
C VAL A 104 -75.52 20.18 -11.32
N ARG A 105 -76.49 19.58 -10.62
CA ARG A 105 -76.24 18.53 -9.62
C ARG A 105 -75.64 17.26 -10.25
N ASN A 106 -76.19 16.80 -11.37
CA ASN A 106 -75.66 15.66 -12.13
C ASN A 106 -74.24 15.92 -12.64
N PHE A 107 -73.95 17.15 -13.04
CA PHE A 107 -72.65 17.58 -13.51
C PHE A 107 -71.63 17.63 -12.37
N GLY A 108 -71.95 18.29 -11.26
CA GLY A 108 -71.05 18.39 -10.10
C GLY A 108 -70.65 17.02 -9.55
N ILE A 109 -71.58 16.07 -9.50
CA ILE A 109 -71.27 14.69 -9.09
C ILE A 109 -70.51 13.94 -10.20
N ALA A 110 -70.80 14.14 -11.49
CA ALA A 110 -70.01 13.53 -12.57
C ALA A 110 -68.52 13.94 -12.52
N VAL A 111 -68.25 15.21 -12.23
CA VAL A 111 -66.91 15.78 -12.12
C VAL A 111 -66.05 15.07 -11.05
N THR A 112 -66.65 14.45 -10.02
CA THR A 112 -65.88 13.72 -9.01
C THR A 112 -65.11 12.54 -9.59
N SER A 113 -65.61 11.91 -10.66
CA SER A 113 -64.88 10.83 -11.36
C SER A 113 -63.67 11.35 -12.14
N THR A 114 -63.75 12.56 -12.73
CA THR A 114 -62.58 13.24 -13.33
C THR A 114 -61.56 13.63 -12.26
N ILE A 115 -62.00 14.22 -11.15
CA ILE A 115 -61.12 14.59 -10.05
C ILE A 115 -60.39 13.35 -9.54
N ALA A 116 -61.11 12.26 -9.28
CA ALA A 116 -60.52 10.99 -8.87
C ALA A 116 -59.50 10.48 -9.90
N GLY A 117 -59.81 10.52 -11.20
CA GLY A 117 -58.89 10.12 -12.26
C GLY A 117 -57.59 10.92 -12.28
N VAL A 118 -57.66 12.24 -12.13
CA VAL A 118 -56.48 13.11 -12.05
C VAL A 118 -55.69 12.86 -10.77
N THR A 119 -56.34 12.78 -9.60
CA THR A 119 -55.67 12.48 -8.33
C THR A 119 -54.94 11.15 -8.39
N LEU A 120 -55.58 10.13 -8.96
CA LEU A 120 -55.02 8.79 -9.06
C LEU A 120 -53.87 8.74 -10.09
N ARG A 121 -53.94 9.52 -11.18
CA ARG A 121 -52.82 9.75 -12.09
C ARG A 121 -51.62 10.37 -11.38
N ILE A 122 -51.83 11.40 -10.57
CA ILE A 122 -50.75 12.04 -9.81
C ILE A 122 -50.11 11.04 -8.84
N LEU A 123 -50.93 10.27 -8.12
CA LEU A 123 -50.44 9.24 -7.20
C LEU A 123 -49.61 8.16 -7.94
N PHE A 124 -50.10 7.68 -9.09
CA PHE A 124 -49.38 6.71 -9.91
C PHE A 124 -48.06 7.26 -10.46
N ASN A 125 -48.06 8.49 -10.94
CA ASN A 125 -46.88 9.11 -11.52
C ASN A 125 -45.81 9.43 -10.46
N GLN A 126 -46.21 9.62 -9.19
CA GLN A 126 -45.26 9.75 -8.08
C GLN A 126 -44.62 8.42 -7.64
N MET A 127 -45.26 7.27 -7.90
CA MET A 127 -44.68 5.93 -7.63
C MET A 127 -43.58 5.53 -8.63
N ARG A 128 -43.17 6.45 -9.53
CA ARG A 128 -42.12 6.29 -10.55
C ARG A 128 -40.71 6.28 -9.95
N ARG A 129 -40.35 5.23 -9.22
CA ARG A 129 -38.95 4.79 -9.10
C ARG A 129 -38.82 3.50 -9.89
N ASP A 130 -38.38 3.62 -11.13
CA ASP A 130 -38.20 2.46 -12.02
C ASP A 130 -37.06 1.58 -11.47
N PRO A 131 -37.36 0.42 -10.86
CA PRO A 131 -36.33 -0.41 -10.26
C PRO A 131 -35.53 -1.18 -11.32
N ILE A 132 -36.11 -1.36 -12.53
CA ILE A 132 -35.56 -2.24 -13.55
C ILE A 132 -34.47 -1.54 -14.36
N ASP A 133 -34.68 -0.28 -14.71
CA ASP A 133 -33.67 0.49 -15.43
C ASP A 133 -32.44 0.76 -14.55
N ILE A 134 -32.66 0.96 -13.25
CA ILE A 134 -31.57 1.01 -12.25
C ILE A 134 -30.87 -0.35 -12.15
N GLU A 135 -31.60 -1.46 -12.11
CA GLU A 135 -30.96 -2.78 -12.05
C GLU A 135 -30.10 -3.07 -13.29
N ARG A 136 -30.59 -2.72 -14.49
CA ARG A 136 -29.82 -2.90 -15.73
C ARG A 136 -28.59 -2.00 -15.78
N SER A 137 -28.71 -0.73 -15.41
CA SER A 137 -27.57 0.19 -15.37
C SER A 137 -26.54 -0.26 -14.35
N VAL A 138 -26.97 -0.65 -13.16
CA VAL A 138 -26.09 -1.20 -12.10
C VAL A 138 -25.42 -2.49 -12.56
N ARG A 139 -26.15 -3.41 -13.22
CA ARG A 139 -25.53 -4.63 -13.79
C ARG A 139 -24.48 -4.30 -14.84
N HIS A 140 -24.71 -3.29 -15.67
CA HIS A 140 -23.76 -2.85 -16.69
C HIS A 140 -22.51 -2.21 -16.06
N GLU A 141 -22.71 -1.28 -15.14
CA GLU A 141 -21.64 -0.59 -14.40
C GLU A 141 -20.80 -1.59 -13.59
N LEU A 142 -21.44 -2.55 -12.92
CA LEU A 142 -20.74 -3.61 -12.18
C LEU A 142 -19.91 -4.49 -13.11
N ALA A 143 -20.44 -4.83 -14.29
CA ALA A 143 -19.71 -5.61 -15.29
C ALA A 143 -18.49 -4.83 -15.85
N GLU A 144 -18.63 -3.53 -16.08
CA GLU A 144 -17.53 -2.66 -16.50
C GLU A 144 -16.45 -2.57 -15.42
N MET A 145 -16.84 -2.30 -14.18
CA MET A 145 -15.93 -2.20 -13.03
C MET A 145 -15.18 -3.52 -12.81
N THR A 146 -15.87 -4.66 -12.93
CA THR A 146 -15.24 -5.98 -12.83
C THR A 146 -14.20 -6.20 -13.94
N ARG A 147 -14.49 -5.77 -15.18
CA ARG A 147 -13.53 -5.86 -16.30
C ARG A 147 -12.31 -4.99 -16.05
N ARG A 148 -12.50 -3.77 -15.54
CA ARG A 148 -11.39 -2.87 -15.19
C ARG A 148 -10.51 -3.45 -14.09
N VAL A 149 -11.10 -3.95 -13.00
CA VAL A 149 -10.36 -4.61 -11.91
C VAL A 149 -9.58 -5.82 -12.42
N ARG A 150 -10.20 -6.64 -13.27
CA ARG A 150 -9.50 -7.79 -13.88
C ARG A 150 -8.30 -7.35 -14.71
N SER A 151 -8.44 -6.29 -15.50
CA SER A 151 -7.34 -5.74 -16.31
C SER A 151 -6.20 -5.23 -15.43
N GLU A 152 -6.54 -4.53 -14.34
CA GLU A 152 -5.55 -4.00 -13.41
C GLU A 152 -4.78 -5.12 -12.70
N LEU A 153 -5.49 -6.14 -12.21
CA LEU A 153 -4.88 -7.31 -11.58
C LEU A 153 -3.94 -8.07 -12.53
N ASP A 154 -4.32 -8.20 -13.79
CA ASP A 154 -3.50 -8.86 -14.82
C ASP A 154 -2.25 -8.02 -15.14
N SER A 155 -2.36 -6.68 -15.12
CA SER A 155 -1.22 -5.76 -15.20
C SER A 155 -0.28 -5.93 -14.01
N SER A 156 -0.81 -5.86 -12.77
CA SER A 156 -0.02 -6.03 -11.55
C SER A 156 0.68 -7.39 -11.50
N SER A 157 0.01 -8.47 -11.94
CA SER A 157 0.61 -9.81 -12.01
C SER A 157 1.86 -9.85 -12.92
N ARG A 158 1.78 -9.19 -14.09
CA ARG A 158 2.93 -9.06 -14.99
C ARG A 158 4.05 -8.25 -14.37
N GLU A 159 3.73 -7.14 -13.72
CA GLU A 159 4.70 -6.27 -13.05
C GLU A 159 5.40 -7.00 -11.90
N PHE A 160 4.68 -7.73 -11.06
CA PHE A 160 5.25 -8.57 -10.01
C PHE A 160 6.18 -9.65 -10.59
N SER A 161 5.78 -10.29 -11.69
CA SER A 161 6.61 -11.29 -12.35
C SER A 161 7.90 -10.69 -12.90
N HIS A 162 7.82 -9.49 -13.46
CA HIS A 162 8.98 -8.72 -13.93
C HIS A 162 9.89 -8.31 -12.76
N TYR A 163 9.33 -7.72 -11.71
CA TYR A 163 10.05 -7.34 -10.50
C TYR A 163 10.79 -8.52 -9.88
N ARG A 164 10.12 -9.67 -9.74
CA ARG A 164 10.74 -10.90 -9.21
C ARG A 164 11.94 -11.32 -10.05
N ARG A 165 11.86 -11.23 -11.37
CA ARG A 165 12.96 -11.59 -12.27
C ARG A 165 14.15 -10.63 -12.09
N VAL A 166 13.89 -9.33 -12.14
CA VAL A 166 14.91 -8.28 -11.99
C VAL A 166 15.55 -8.36 -10.60
N SER A 167 14.77 -8.57 -9.54
CA SER A 167 15.26 -8.72 -8.18
C SER A 167 16.19 -9.94 -8.05
N ASN A 168 15.82 -11.10 -8.60
CA ASN A 168 16.70 -12.27 -8.59
C ASN A 168 17.98 -12.03 -9.40
N GLN A 169 17.88 -11.34 -10.54
CA GLN A 169 19.06 -10.98 -11.34
C GLN A 169 19.99 -10.05 -10.55
N MET A 170 19.47 -8.96 -9.98
CA MET A 170 20.26 -8.02 -9.17
C MET A 170 20.89 -8.70 -7.95
N LEU A 171 20.18 -9.63 -7.30
CA LEU A 171 20.74 -10.41 -6.19
C LEU A 171 21.89 -11.30 -6.67
N SER A 172 21.71 -12.01 -7.78
CA SER A 172 22.75 -12.88 -8.35
C SER A 172 23.99 -12.07 -8.77
N GLU A 173 23.80 -10.98 -9.50
CA GLU A 173 24.88 -10.07 -9.92
C GLU A 173 25.55 -9.42 -8.70
N GLY A 174 24.77 -9.03 -7.70
CA GLY A 174 25.27 -8.46 -6.44
C GLY A 174 26.15 -9.44 -5.66
N PHE A 175 25.74 -10.72 -5.57
CA PHE A 175 26.57 -11.75 -4.92
C PHE A 175 27.86 -12.02 -5.69
N GLU A 176 27.80 -12.05 -7.02
CA GLU A 176 28.99 -12.21 -7.87
C GLU A 176 29.96 -11.03 -7.70
N GLU A 177 29.44 -9.81 -7.65
CA GLU A 177 30.24 -8.60 -7.37
C GLU A 177 30.90 -8.65 -5.99
N ILE A 178 30.14 -9.03 -4.95
CA ILE A 178 30.65 -9.19 -3.59
C ILE A 178 31.78 -10.22 -3.56
N GLY A 179 31.60 -11.37 -4.23
CA GLY A 179 32.63 -12.40 -4.32
C GLY A 179 33.92 -11.88 -4.96
N ARG A 180 33.79 -11.17 -6.08
CA ARG A 180 34.93 -10.57 -6.79
C ARG A 180 35.63 -9.50 -5.97
N GLN A 181 34.87 -8.70 -5.23
CA GLN A 181 35.43 -7.68 -4.34
C GLN A 181 36.15 -8.31 -3.15
N ALA A 182 35.59 -9.37 -2.56
CA ALA A 182 36.24 -10.12 -1.49
C ALA A 182 37.56 -10.75 -1.95
N GLU A 183 37.63 -11.28 -3.17
CA GLU A 183 38.86 -11.83 -3.77
C GLU A 183 39.93 -10.75 -3.95
N ARG A 184 39.57 -9.59 -4.53
CA ARG A 184 40.48 -8.44 -4.66
C ARG A 184 40.98 -7.94 -3.31
N SER A 185 40.09 -7.79 -2.33
CA SER A 185 40.48 -7.39 -0.98
C SER A 185 41.38 -8.43 -0.31
N GLY A 186 41.14 -9.73 -0.55
CA GLY A 186 41.99 -10.81 -0.08
C GLY A 186 43.42 -10.75 -0.65
N GLU A 187 43.56 -10.49 -1.96
CA GLU A 187 44.87 -10.26 -2.58
C GLU A 187 45.58 -9.03 -2.02
N GLU A 188 44.85 -7.94 -1.79
CA GLU A 188 45.41 -6.72 -1.21
C GLU A 188 45.89 -6.93 0.22
N ILE A 189 45.10 -7.66 1.04
CA ILE A 189 45.48 -8.07 2.39
C ILE A 189 46.73 -8.97 2.35
N GLN A 190 46.81 -9.93 1.43
CA GLN A 190 48.02 -10.76 1.30
C GLN A 190 49.26 -9.93 1.00
N LYS A 191 49.17 -8.97 0.07
CA LYS A 191 50.29 -8.06 -0.25
C LYS A 191 50.72 -7.24 0.96
N ILE A 192 49.76 -6.70 1.71
CA ILE A 192 50.04 -5.96 2.94
C ILE A 192 50.73 -6.86 3.96
N LEU A 193 50.25 -8.10 4.14
CA LEU A 193 50.83 -9.06 5.09
C LEU A 193 52.26 -9.45 4.71
N GLU A 194 52.54 -9.63 3.41
CA GLU A 194 53.90 -9.92 2.92
C GLU A 194 54.87 -8.76 3.20
N VAL A 195 54.43 -7.52 2.97
CA VAL A 195 55.21 -6.32 3.28
C VAL A 195 55.46 -6.22 4.79
N LEU A 196 54.44 -6.43 5.62
CA LEU A 196 54.57 -6.44 7.08
C LEU A 196 55.53 -7.53 7.57
N ALA A 197 55.42 -8.74 7.04
CA ALA A 197 56.32 -9.84 7.40
C ALA A 197 57.77 -9.52 7.05
N LYS A 198 58.03 -8.97 5.86
CA LYS A 198 59.38 -8.51 5.46
C LYS A 198 59.91 -7.41 6.37
N GLN A 199 59.07 -6.42 6.71
CA GLN A 199 59.47 -5.33 7.60
C GLN A 199 59.72 -5.79 9.05
N ALA A 200 59.02 -6.82 9.53
CA ALA A 200 59.21 -7.37 10.87
C ALA A 200 60.51 -8.19 11.03
N VAL A 201 60.97 -8.86 9.95
CA VAL A 201 62.18 -9.70 10.00
C VAL A 201 63.47 -8.88 9.99
N THR A 202 63.49 -7.73 9.32
CA THR A 202 64.67 -6.84 9.26
C THR A 202 65.22 -6.44 10.64
N PRO A 203 64.44 -5.87 11.57
CA PRO A 203 64.95 -5.48 12.89
C PRO A 203 65.37 -6.68 13.75
N ILE A 204 64.75 -7.86 13.56
CA ILE A 204 65.16 -9.09 14.25
C ILE A 204 66.56 -9.52 13.78
N ASN A 205 66.82 -9.49 12.47
CA ASN A 205 68.13 -9.83 11.92
C ASN A 205 69.20 -8.80 12.33
N GLU A 206 68.86 -7.51 12.33
CA GLU A 206 69.76 -6.45 12.81
C GLU A 206 70.10 -6.62 14.29
N ALA A 207 69.11 -6.92 15.14
CA ALA A 207 69.33 -7.20 16.56
C ALA A 207 70.19 -8.45 16.77
N ALA A 208 69.95 -9.52 15.99
CA ALA A 208 70.74 -10.74 16.06
C ALA A 208 72.21 -10.51 15.63
N ALA A 209 72.43 -9.70 14.60
CA ALA A 209 73.77 -9.32 14.15
C ALA A 209 74.51 -8.50 15.23
N GLN A 210 73.84 -7.50 15.82
CA GLN A 210 74.41 -6.70 16.92
C GLN A 210 74.75 -7.57 18.14
N LEU A 211 73.89 -8.53 18.50
CA LEU A 211 74.16 -9.47 19.59
C LEU A 211 75.37 -10.35 19.30
N THR A 212 75.53 -10.82 18.07
CA THR A 212 76.67 -11.65 17.65
C THR A 212 77.97 -10.86 17.73
N GLU A 213 77.98 -9.62 17.22
CA GLU A 213 79.13 -8.73 17.30
C GLU A 213 79.51 -8.42 18.75
N THR A 214 78.52 -8.12 19.59
CA THR A 214 78.75 -7.87 21.02
C THR A 214 79.30 -9.11 21.73
N THR A 215 78.83 -10.31 21.37
CA THR A 215 79.33 -11.58 21.94
C THR A 215 80.79 -11.84 21.53
N SER A 216 81.16 -11.49 20.30
CA SER A 216 82.55 -11.54 19.84
C SER A 216 83.43 -10.59 20.64
N GLN A 217 82.99 -9.34 20.81
CA GLN A 217 83.71 -8.34 21.61
C GLN A 217 83.87 -8.79 23.06
N LEU A 218 82.82 -9.39 23.66
CA LEU A 218 82.89 -9.97 24.99
C LEU A 218 83.93 -11.10 25.06
N SER A 219 83.97 -11.97 24.06
CA SER A 219 84.94 -13.08 24.00
C SER A 219 86.38 -12.56 23.93
N ASP A 220 86.63 -11.51 23.15
CA ASP A 220 87.95 -10.85 23.09
C ASP A 220 88.33 -10.21 24.43
N ILE A 221 87.38 -9.56 25.12
CA ILE A 221 87.61 -8.99 26.44
C ILE A 221 87.90 -10.08 27.47
N ILE A 222 87.15 -11.19 27.46
CA ILE A 222 87.39 -12.34 28.33
C ILE A 222 88.78 -12.94 28.05
N GLY A 223 89.20 -13.03 26.78
CA GLY A 223 90.54 -13.44 26.39
C GLY A 223 91.62 -12.51 26.96
N LYS A 224 91.45 -11.19 26.80
CA LYS A 224 92.35 -10.17 27.36
C LYS A 224 92.41 -10.22 28.88
N PHE A 225 91.25 -10.37 29.54
CA PHE A 225 91.15 -10.55 30.98
C PHE A 225 91.87 -11.81 31.45
N GLY A 226 91.70 -12.93 30.74
CA GLY A 226 92.41 -14.18 30.98
C GLY A 226 93.93 -13.99 30.93
N THR A 227 94.44 -13.32 29.89
CA THR A 227 95.87 -13.00 29.77
C THR A 227 96.36 -12.04 30.86
N ALA A 228 95.55 -11.06 31.27
CA ALA A 228 95.89 -10.15 32.36
C ALA A 228 95.96 -10.88 33.71
N VAL A 229 94.99 -11.74 34.00
CA VAL A 229 94.97 -12.60 35.19
C VAL A 229 96.17 -13.56 35.19
N GLU A 230 96.52 -14.15 34.05
CA GLU A 230 97.72 -15.00 33.92
C GLU A 230 99.01 -14.21 34.17
N THR A 231 99.08 -12.97 33.68
CA THR A 231 100.22 -12.07 33.88
C THR A 231 100.35 -11.66 35.35
N VAL A 232 99.23 -11.34 36.01
CA VAL A 232 99.18 -11.08 37.45
C VAL A 232 99.63 -12.32 38.22
N GLY A 233 99.15 -13.51 37.85
CA GLY A 233 99.56 -14.79 38.44
C GLY A 233 101.07 -15.02 38.36
N LYS A 234 101.67 -14.84 37.18
CA LYS A 234 103.13 -14.94 36.98
C LYS A 234 103.92 -13.90 37.77
N LYS A 235 103.45 -12.64 37.83
CA LYS A 235 104.09 -11.59 38.65
C LYS A 235 103.97 -11.85 40.15
N LEU A 236 102.86 -12.45 40.61
CA LEU A 236 102.65 -12.81 42.01
C LEU A 236 103.57 -13.96 42.44
N GLU A 237 103.96 -14.83 41.49
CA GLU A 237 104.95 -15.89 41.66
C GLU A 237 106.37 -15.34 41.81
N GLU A 238 106.64 -14.13 41.27
CA GLU A 238 107.99 -13.60 41.09
C GLU A 238 108.46 -12.52 42.10
N ILE A 239 107.62 -11.92 42.97
CA ILE A 239 107.97 -11.24 44.26
C ILE A 239 106.77 -10.45 44.85
N ARG A 240 106.66 -10.45 46.19
CA ARG A 240 105.68 -9.73 47.04
C ARG A 240 105.40 -8.26 46.63
N SER A 241 104.16 -7.93 46.29
CA SER A 241 103.13 -7.38 47.20
C SER A 241 101.77 -7.23 46.48
N PRO A 242 100.62 -7.59 47.09
CA PRO A 242 99.47 -8.09 46.34
C PRO A 242 98.40 -7.06 45.92
N GLU A 243 98.53 -5.77 46.23
CA GLU A 243 97.38 -4.86 46.21
C GLU A 243 97.35 -3.89 45.01
N ASP A 244 98.49 -3.36 44.56
CA ASP A 244 98.52 -2.34 43.50
C ASP A 244 98.47 -2.94 42.08
N VAL A 245 99.04 -4.13 41.88
CA VAL A 245 99.10 -4.80 40.56
C VAL A 245 97.71 -5.31 40.14
N VAL A 246 96.96 -5.89 41.08
CA VAL A 246 95.59 -6.38 40.87
C VAL A 246 94.67 -5.22 40.47
N ARG A 247 94.85 -4.05 41.10
CA ARG A 247 94.01 -2.88 40.85
C ARG A 247 94.32 -2.21 39.53
N ALA A 248 95.61 -2.07 39.17
CA ALA A 248 96.03 -1.42 37.93
C ALA A 248 95.66 -2.23 36.68
N GLU A 249 95.78 -3.56 36.73
CA GLU A 249 95.54 -4.43 35.56
C GLU A 249 94.06 -4.84 35.41
N LEU A 250 93.31 -5.04 36.51
CA LEU A 250 91.90 -5.46 36.42
C LEU A 250 90.91 -4.31 36.27
N ALA A 251 91.27 -3.08 36.65
CA ALA A 251 90.41 -1.90 36.49
C ALA A 251 89.94 -1.66 35.04
N PRO A 252 90.81 -1.69 34.01
CA PRO A 252 90.36 -1.50 32.63
C PRO A 252 89.43 -2.62 32.15
N ALA A 253 89.62 -3.86 32.61
CA ALA A 253 88.75 -4.97 32.25
C ALA A 253 87.36 -4.88 32.90
N ILE A 254 87.28 -4.47 34.17
CA ILE A 254 86.00 -4.26 34.86
C ILE A 254 85.24 -3.08 34.25
N ALA A 255 85.93 -2.00 33.88
CA ALA A 255 85.32 -0.86 33.20
C ALA A 255 84.74 -1.26 31.83
N ALA A 256 85.49 -2.03 31.03
CA ALA A 256 85.03 -2.53 29.74
C ALA A 256 83.79 -3.43 29.86
N ILE A 257 83.72 -4.30 30.88
CA ILE A 257 82.54 -5.14 31.12
C ILE A 257 81.32 -4.29 31.49
N LYS A 258 81.49 -3.24 32.30
CA LYS A 258 80.39 -2.34 32.70
C LYS A 258 79.81 -1.57 31.51
N GLU A 259 80.67 -0.99 30.67
CA GLU A 259 80.25 -0.24 29.49
C GLU A 259 79.50 -1.13 28.49
N MET A 260 79.95 -2.39 28.33
CA MET A 260 79.29 -3.37 27.47
C MET A 260 77.93 -3.83 28.03
N ALA A 261 77.79 -3.98 29.35
CA ALA A 261 76.51 -4.31 29.99
C ALA A 261 75.48 -3.19 29.79
N GLU A 262 75.91 -1.92 29.83
CA GLU A 262 75.06 -0.78 29.52
C GLU A 262 74.68 -0.72 28.02
N ALA A 263 75.61 -1.09 27.13
CA ALA A 263 75.34 -1.18 25.69
C ALA A 263 74.32 -2.27 25.31
N GLN A 264 74.29 -3.42 26.01
CA GLN A 264 73.30 -4.48 25.76
C GLN A 264 71.88 -4.15 26.25
N LEU A 265 71.73 -3.26 27.23
CA LEU A 265 70.41 -2.86 27.75
C LEU A 265 69.68 -1.87 26.83
N GLN A 266 70.39 -1.15 25.96
CA GLN A 266 69.84 -0.15 25.04
C GLN A 266 68.93 -0.76 23.95
N PRO A 267 69.37 -1.77 23.17
CA PRO A 267 68.53 -2.42 22.15
C PRO A 267 67.27 -3.08 22.74
N LEU A 268 67.40 -3.72 23.91
CA LEU A 268 66.28 -4.38 24.59
C LEU A 268 65.20 -3.39 25.03
N LYS A 269 65.60 -2.22 25.55
CA LYS A 269 64.67 -1.13 25.90
C LYS A 269 63.96 -0.56 24.66
N ASN A 270 64.65 -0.45 23.53
CA ASN A 270 64.04 0.01 22.28
C ASN A 270 63.01 -1.00 21.74
N ILE A 271 63.27 -2.31 21.87
CA ILE A 271 62.33 -3.36 21.49
C ILE A 271 61.09 -3.33 22.39
N GLU A 272 61.25 -3.19 23.71
CA GLU A 272 60.15 -3.07 24.67
C GLU A 272 59.25 -1.85 24.37
N GLN A 273 59.85 -0.69 24.08
CA GLN A 273 59.09 0.51 23.69
C GLN A 273 58.35 0.34 22.37
N THR A 274 58.94 -0.37 21.40
CA THR A 274 58.29 -0.64 20.11
C THR A 274 57.09 -1.57 20.27
N LEU A 275 57.23 -2.62 21.07
CA LEU A 275 56.14 -3.55 21.39
C LEU A 275 55.02 -2.87 22.19
N SER A 276 55.36 -1.99 23.13
CA SER A 276 54.39 -1.22 23.90
C SER A 276 53.57 -0.27 23.01
N ARG A 277 54.23 0.40 22.05
CA ARG A 277 53.54 1.23 21.05
C ARG A 277 52.61 0.45 20.12
N MET A 278 52.94 -0.82 19.82
CA MET A 278 52.04 -1.70 19.06
C MET A 278 50.84 -2.17 19.90
N ALA A 279 51.04 -2.41 21.20
CA ALA A 279 49.97 -2.78 22.13
C ALA A 279 48.99 -1.64 22.42
N ASP A 280 49.45 -0.39 22.37
CA ASP A 280 48.63 0.83 22.57
C ASP A 280 47.88 1.28 21.30
N LEU A 281 48.06 0.62 20.15
CA LEU A 281 47.16 0.85 19.01
C LEU A 281 45.76 0.36 19.43
N PRO A 282 44.75 1.25 19.51
CA PRO A 282 43.43 0.83 19.91
C PRO A 282 42.95 -0.20 18.91
N GLY A 283 42.83 -1.45 19.36
CA GLY A 283 42.12 -2.48 18.66
C GLY A 283 40.76 -1.91 18.30
N ARG A 284 40.55 -1.61 17.02
CA ARG A 284 39.21 -1.75 16.46
C ARG A 284 38.89 -3.22 16.67
N SER A 285 38.25 -3.49 17.80
CA SER A 285 37.53 -4.70 18.05
C SER A 285 36.76 -5.00 16.76
N PHE A 286 37.14 -6.10 16.10
CA PHE A 286 36.18 -6.80 15.28
C PHE A 286 34.98 -7.02 16.20
N PRO A 287 33.78 -6.48 15.86
CA PRO A 287 32.63 -6.65 16.72
C PRO A 287 32.44 -8.15 16.99
N PRO A 288 32.30 -8.57 18.26
CA PRO A 288 32.07 -9.96 18.56
C PRO A 288 30.70 -10.34 17.97
N GLU A 289 30.69 -11.46 17.25
CA GLU A 289 29.51 -12.15 16.73
C GLU A 289 28.63 -11.38 15.73
N LEU A 290 28.66 -11.84 14.48
CA LEU A 290 27.47 -11.85 13.64
C LEU A 290 26.38 -12.60 14.40
N LYS A 291 25.46 -11.87 15.03
CA LYS A 291 24.19 -12.46 15.48
C LYS A 291 23.56 -13.20 14.29
N PRO A 292 23.09 -14.45 14.47
CA PRO A 292 22.30 -15.09 13.43
C PRO A 292 21.11 -14.19 13.13
N ILE A 293 20.88 -13.94 11.84
CA ILE A 293 19.67 -13.25 11.37
C ILE A 293 18.49 -14.10 11.81
N ASP A 294 17.69 -13.56 12.74
CA ASP A 294 16.50 -14.20 13.27
C ASP A 294 15.47 -14.35 12.12
N PRO A 295 15.03 -15.56 11.75
CA PRO A 295 14.13 -15.75 10.61
C PRO A 295 12.69 -15.30 10.88
N HIS A 296 12.39 -14.76 12.07
CA HIS A 296 11.09 -14.16 12.36
C HIS A 296 11.13 -12.63 12.30
N VAL A 297 10.86 -12.12 11.10
CA VAL A 297 10.30 -10.78 10.94
C VAL A 297 8.89 -10.81 11.54
N ALA A 298 8.73 -10.21 12.72
CA ALA A 298 7.40 -9.87 13.23
C ALA A 298 6.70 -8.93 12.23
N PRO A 299 5.37 -9.05 12.01
CA PRO A 299 4.68 -8.17 11.08
C PRO A 299 4.85 -6.72 11.55
N MET A 300 5.40 -5.87 10.68
CA MET A 300 5.41 -4.43 10.89
C MET A 300 3.97 -3.97 11.17
N GLY A 301 3.75 -3.39 12.34
CA GLY A 301 2.53 -2.65 12.63
C GLY A 301 2.44 -1.40 11.75
N ASP A 302 1.22 -1.08 11.34
CA ASP A 302 0.83 -0.07 10.35
C ASP A 302 1.21 1.40 10.68
N GLU A 303 1.94 1.66 11.77
CA GLU A 303 2.20 3.04 12.23
C GLU A 303 3.48 3.68 11.65
N THR A 304 4.38 2.92 11.02
CA THR A 304 5.65 3.49 10.50
C THR A 304 5.62 3.89 9.02
N LEU A 305 4.55 3.57 8.28
CA LEU A 305 4.41 3.93 6.86
C LEU A 305 3.92 5.37 6.64
N SER A 306 3.30 6.01 7.63
CA SER A 306 2.77 7.38 7.48
C SER A 306 3.83 8.48 7.64
N GLY A 307 5.01 8.18 8.20
CA GLY A 307 6.07 9.18 8.44
C GLY A 307 7.12 9.28 7.32
N ALA A 308 7.29 8.22 6.52
CA ALA A 308 8.31 8.18 5.47
C ALA A 308 7.81 8.64 4.09
N ILE A 309 6.49 8.61 3.85
CA ILE A 309 5.90 8.98 2.56
C ILE A 309 5.78 10.52 2.39
N THR A 310 5.82 11.30 3.47
CA THR A 310 5.75 12.77 3.40
C THR A 310 7.11 13.47 3.19
N ALA A 311 8.23 12.75 3.28
CA ALA A 311 9.57 13.34 3.12
C ALA A 311 10.21 13.13 1.74
N VAL A 312 9.65 12.27 0.88
CA VAL A 312 10.24 11.92 -0.43
C VAL A 312 9.53 12.59 -1.62
N THR A 313 8.39 13.25 -1.42
CA THR A 313 7.68 13.97 -2.51
C THR A 313 7.88 15.49 -2.51
N ALA A 314 8.86 16.00 -1.77
CA ALA A 314 9.23 17.41 -1.84
C ALA A 314 10.58 17.59 -2.55
N ASN A 315 10.49 18.07 -3.79
CA ASN A 315 11.49 18.85 -4.52
C ASN A 315 12.39 18.11 -5.52
N GLU A 316 11.95 18.11 -6.78
CA GLU A 316 12.81 18.42 -7.94
C GLU A 316 11.88 18.78 -9.12
N ASN A 317 11.51 20.06 -9.25
CA ASN A 317 11.11 20.76 -10.50
C ASN A 317 10.36 22.09 -10.24
N GLU A 318 10.92 22.99 -9.42
CA GLU A 318 10.49 24.40 -9.42
C GLU A 318 11.63 25.33 -9.86
N PRO A 319 11.42 26.22 -10.85
CA PRO A 319 12.44 27.21 -11.23
C PRO A 319 12.57 28.32 -10.17
N PRO A 320 13.74 28.97 -10.06
CA PRO A 320 14.06 29.78 -8.89
C PRO A 320 13.17 31.03 -8.78
N ARG A 321 12.37 31.11 -7.71
CA ARG A 321 11.58 32.30 -7.36
C ARG A 321 12.49 33.45 -6.90
N ARG A 322 12.52 34.51 -7.72
CA ARG A 322 13.13 35.82 -7.40
C ARG A 322 12.66 36.34 -6.03
N LYS A 323 13.61 36.57 -5.10
CA LYS A 323 13.36 37.27 -3.83
C LYS A 323 12.95 38.72 -4.09
N ARG A 324 11.65 39.05 -3.92
CA ARG A 324 11.20 40.43 -3.73
C ARG A 324 11.39 40.82 -2.27
N ARG A 325 12.37 41.69 -2.01
CA ARG A 325 12.48 42.45 -0.74
C ARG A 325 11.30 43.41 -0.66
N TRP A 326 10.49 43.28 0.37
CA TRP A 326 9.64 44.37 0.86
C TRP A 326 10.21 44.82 2.20
N HIS A 327 10.62 46.08 2.26
CA HIS A 327 10.92 46.79 3.49
C HIS A 327 9.62 47.37 4.03
N LEU A 328 9.30 47.09 5.28
CA LEU A 328 8.26 47.78 6.04
C LEU A 328 8.92 48.96 6.76
N TRP A 329 8.47 50.16 6.41
CA TRP A 329 8.33 51.28 7.34
C TRP A 329 6.90 51.22 7.87
#